data_AF-A0A2M6YSI9-F1
#
_entry.id   AF-A0A2M6YSI9-F1
#
_cell.length_a   1.000
_cell.length_b   1.000
_cell.length_c   1.000
_cell.angle_alpha   90.00
_cell.angle_beta   90.00
_cell.angle_gamma   90.00
#
_symmetry.space_group_name_H-M   'P 1'
#
loop_
_entity.id
_entity.type
_entity.pdbx_description
1 polymer ?
#
loop_
_entity_poly.entity_id
_entity_poly.type
_entity_poly.pdbx_seq_one_letter_code
_entity_poly.pdbx_strand_id
1 'polypeptide(L)'
;MEEVDLLYRAKKLGLNTFFYPKSQIIHLGSASSNGKTFPILQVYKGFLFFYKKHYSKFELFILRLILKLKAIIAYLIGKIKGNRYLIETYEEAFKLV
;
A
#
# COMPACT_ATOMS: atom_id res chain seq x y z
N MET A 1 0.08 6.64 -2.12
CA MET A 1 -1.33 6.53 -2.57
C MET A 1 -1.87 7.84 -3.12
N GLU A 2 -1.19 8.96 -2.94
CA GLU A 2 -1.64 10.27 -3.40
C GLU A 2 -1.83 10.33 -4.92
N GLU A 3 -0.88 9.78 -5.69
CA GLU A 3 -0.97 9.72 -7.16
C GLU A 3 -2.19 8.90 -7.61
N VAL A 4 -2.45 7.76 -6.95
CA VAL A 4 -3.62 6.92 -7.22
C VAL A 4 -4.92 7.68 -6.91
N ASP A 5 -4.99 8.39 -5.79
CA ASP A 5 -6.15 9.24 -5.43
C ASP A 5 -6.40 10.32 -6.48
N LEU A 6 -5.34 11.01 -6.91
CA LEU A 6 -5.41 12.06 -7.92
C LEU A 6 -5.92 11.51 -9.26
N LEU A 7 -5.31 10.44 -9.77
CA LEU A 7 -5.68 9.86 -11.06
C LEU A 7 -7.08 9.23 -11.03
N TYR A 8 -7.47 8.63 -9.91
CA TYR A 8 -8.82 8.11 -9.72
C TYR A 8 -9.88 9.22 -9.76
N ARG A 9 -9.63 10.35 -9.08
CA ARG A 9 -10.52 11.53 -9.16
C ARG A 9 -10.56 12.13 -10.55
N ALA A 10 -9.43 12.25 -11.23
CA ALA A 10 -9.36 12.71 -12.61
C ALA A 10 -10.20 11.82 -13.54
N LYS A 11 -10.10 10.49 -13.39
CA LYS A 11 -10.91 9.54 -14.14
C LYS A 11 -12.42 9.69 -13.88
N LYS A 12 -12.82 9.90 -12.63
CA LYS A 12 -14.23 10.18 -12.27
C LYS A 12 -14.77 11.45 -12.92
N LEU A 13 -13.90 12.43 -13.21
CA LEU A 13 -14.25 13.67 -13.93
C LEU A 13 -14.22 13.51 -15.45
N GLY A 14 -13.98 12.31 -15.98
CA GLY A 14 -13.88 12.06 -17.43
C GLY A 14 -12.57 12.56 -18.05
N LEU A 15 -11.56 12.90 -17.25
CA LEU A 15 -10.26 13.30 -17.76
C LEU A 15 -9.48 12.09 -18.28
N ASN A 16 -8.82 12.28 -19.42
CA ASN A 16 -7.92 11.30 -19.98
C ASN A 16 -6.53 11.44 -19.35
N THR A 17 -5.87 10.31 -19.09
CA THR A 17 -4.50 10.23 -18.62
C THR A 17 -3.61 9.71 -19.74
N PHE A 18 -2.45 10.31 -19.92
CA PHE A 18 -1.51 9.94 -20.98
C PHE A 18 -0.12 9.72 -20.38
N PHE A 19 0.60 8.74 -20.94
CA PHE A 19 2.03 8.58 -20.70
C PHE A 19 2.79 9.10 -21.91
N TYR A 20 3.85 9.87 -21.68
CA TYR A 20 4.70 10.36 -22.75
C TYR A 20 5.90 9.43 -22.94
N PRO A 21 6.01 8.72 -24.08
CA PRO A 21 7.00 7.64 -24.25
C PRO A 21 8.44 8.15 -24.35
N LYS A 22 8.67 9.43 -24.62
CA LYS A 22 10.02 10.02 -24.65
C LYS A 22 10.43 10.65 -23.31
N SER A 23 9.61 10.54 -22.27
CA SER A 23 10.00 10.99 -20.93
C SER A 23 11.06 10.05 -20.35
N GLN A 24 12.11 10.61 -19.77
CA GLN A 24 13.12 9.85 -19.03
C GLN A 24 12.90 10.08 -17.54
N ILE A 25 12.69 8.97 -16.81
CA ILE A 25 12.45 9.00 -15.36
C ILE A 25 13.53 8.12 -14.73
N ILE A 26 14.45 8.75 -14.00
CA ILE A 26 15.50 8.04 -13.26
C ILE A 26 15.00 7.84 -11.83
N HIS A 27 14.69 6.60 -11.47
CA HIS A 27 14.28 6.26 -10.12
C HIS A 27 15.50 5.85 -9.28
N LEU A 28 15.85 6.68 -8.30
CA LEU A 28 16.96 6.42 -7.37
C LEU A 28 16.62 5.38 -6.28
N GLY A 29 15.57 4.57 -6.50
CA GLY A 29 15.14 3.53 -5.59
C GLY A 29 14.57 4.06 -4.28
N SER A 30 14.73 3.28 -3.21
CA SER A 30 14.25 3.60 -1.86
C SER A 30 15.09 4.67 -1.13
N ALA A 31 15.77 5.57 -1.85
CA ALA A 31 16.69 6.56 -1.28
C ALA A 31 16.03 7.49 -0.24
N SER A 32 14.71 7.68 -0.30
CA SER A 32 13.94 8.49 0.64
C SER A 32 13.42 7.73 1.87
N SER A 33 13.66 6.42 1.97
CA SER A 33 13.15 5.58 3.06
C SER A 33 14.28 4.82 3.74
N ASN A 34 14.36 4.94 5.07
CA ASN A 34 15.25 4.13 5.90
C ASN A 34 14.69 2.70 6.02
N GLY A 35 14.96 1.87 5.02
CA GLY A 35 14.49 0.50 4.93
C GLY A 35 13.07 0.36 4.38
N LYS A 36 12.50 -0.84 4.54
CA LYS A 36 11.26 -1.26 3.87
C LYS A 36 10.02 -1.26 4.77
N THR A 37 10.19 -1.17 6.10
CA THR A 37 9.07 -1.13 7.07
C THR A 37 8.17 0.07 6.82
N PHE A 38 8.74 1.28 6.83
CA PHE A 38 7.96 2.50 6.66
C PHE A 38 7.15 2.51 5.35
N PRO A 39 7.72 2.22 4.16
CA PRO A 39 6.94 2.10 2.93
C PRO A 39 5.78 1.09 3.03
N ILE A 40 5.99 -0.08 3.65
CA ILE A 40 4.94 -1.10 3.79
C ILE A 40 3.79 -0.58 4.64
N LEU A 41 4.08 0.07 5.77
CA LEU A 41 3.03 0.65 6.63
C LEU A 41 2.28 1.80 5.93
N GLN A 42 2.99 2.61 5.13
CA GLN A 42 2.34 3.66 4.34
C GLN A 42 1.43 3.09 3.24
N VAL A 43 1.76 1.94 2.67
CA VAL A 43 0.87 1.24 1.74
C VAL A 43 -0.42 0.80 2.45
N TYR A 44 -0.33 0.22 3.64
CA TYR A 44 -1.51 -0.15 4.44
C TYR A 44 -2.40 1.06 4.76
N LYS A 45 -1.81 2.13 5.30
CA LYS A 45 -2.52 3.39 5.61
C LYS A 45 -3.14 4.00 4.35
N GLY A 46 -2.39 4.00 3.25
CA GLY A 46 -2.82 4.51 1.95
C GLY A 46 -4.05 3.78 1.41
N PHE A 47 -4.04 2.45 1.43
CA PHE A 47 -5.21 1.65 0.99
C PHE A 47 -6.44 1.92 1.87
N LEU A 48 -6.27 1.91 3.20
CA LEU A 48 -7.36 2.19 4.12
C LEU A 48 -7.96 3.60 3.91
N PHE A 49 -7.10 4.61 3.73
CA PHE A 49 -7.53 5.98 3.43
C PHE A 49 -8.29 6.04 2.10
N PHE A 50 -7.72 5.46 1.04
CA PHE A 50 -8.29 5.50 -0.31
C PHE A 50 -9.65 4.80 -0.39
N TYR A 51 -9.77 3.59 0.19
CA TYR A 51 -11.03 2.85 0.19
C TYR A 51 -12.09 3.53 1.06
N LYS A 52 -11.71 4.05 2.23
CA LYS A 52 -12.63 4.83 3.07
C LYS A 52 -13.19 6.05 2.34
N LYS A 53 -12.38 6.69 1.48
CA LYS A 53 -12.77 7.90 0.75
C LYS A 53 -13.61 7.62 -0.49
N HIS A 54 -13.36 6.51 -1.21
CA HIS A 54 -13.89 6.32 -2.57
C HIS A 54 -14.80 5.12 -2.77
N TYR A 55 -14.85 4.20 -1.82
CA TYR A 55 -15.53 2.92 -1.95
C TYR A 55 -16.56 2.71 -0.83
N SER A 56 -17.44 1.73 -1.02
CA SER A 56 -18.47 1.38 -0.04
C SER A 56 -17.87 0.76 1.23
N LYS A 57 -18.67 0.74 2.30
CA LYS A 57 -18.28 0.09 3.57
C LYS A 57 -18.00 -1.41 3.39
N PHE A 58 -18.71 -2.07 2.47
CA PHE A 58 -18.49 -3.49 2.17
C PHE A 58 -17.13 -3.71 1.51
N GLU A 59 -16.78 -2.91 0.49
CA GLU A 59 -15.48 -3.00 -0.16
C GLU A 59 -14.33 -2.67 0.79
N LEU A 60 -14.52 -1.69 1.69
CA LEU A 60 -13.55 -1.40 2.76
C LEU A 60 -13.42 -2.58 3.73
N PHE A 61 -14.51 -3.28 4.06
CA PHE A 61 -14.45 -4.48 4.88
C PHE A 61 -13.67 -5.60 4.20
N ILE A 62 -13.92 -5.86 2.91
CA ILE A 62 -13.16 -6.85 2.13
C ILE A 62 -11.68 -6.47 2.06
N LEU A 63 -11.35 -5.19 1.82
CA LEU A 63 -9.96 -4.72 1.85
C LEU A 63 -9.29 -5.03 3.20
N ARG A 64 -9.96 -4.76 4.32
CA ARG A 64 -9.42 -5.05 5.66
C ARG A 64 -9.12 -6.53 5.84
N LEU A 65 -9.99 -7.42 5.36
CA LEU A 65 -9.73 -8.87 5.38
C LEU A 65 -8.49 -9.24 4.58
N ILE A 66 -8.34 -8.70 3.36
CA ILE A 66 -7.18 -8.93 2.50
C ILE A 66 -5.88 -8.44 3.17
N LEU A 67 -5.89 -7.23 3.73
CA LEU A 67 -4.72 -6.66 4.40
C LEU A 67 -4.32 -7.43 5.66
N LYS A 68 -5.30 -7.90 6.45
CA LYS A 68 -5.06 -8.78 7.61
C LYS A 68 -4.47 -10.11 7.18
N LEU A 69 -5.05 -10.76 6.17
CA LEU A 69 -4.56 -12.02 5.65
C LEU A 69 -3.12 -11.90 5.15
N LYS A 70 -2.82 -10.85 4.37
CA LYS A 70 -1.46 -10.57 3.91
C LYS A 70 -0.48 -10.42 5.08
N ALA A 71 -0.87 -9.68 6.13
CA ALA A 71 -0.01 -9.47 7.30
C ALA A 71 0.26 -10.78 8.05
N ILE A 72 -0.77 -11.60 8.27
CA ILE A 72 -0.63 -12.92 8.90
C ILE A 72 0.31 -13.82 8.10
N ILE A 73 0.09 -13.95 6.79
CA ILE A 73 0.94 -14.79 5.93
C ILE A 73 2.40 -14.34 6.01
N ALA A 74 2.65 -13.04 5.88
CA ALA A 74 4.02 -12.52 5.90
C ALA A 74 4.68 -12.63 7.28
N TYR A 75 3.92 -12.46 8.36
CA TYR A 75 4.38 -12.72 9.73
C TYR A 75 4.77 -14.19 9.92
N LEU A 76 3.94 -15.14 9.47
CA LEU A 76 4.23 -16.57 9.57
C LEU A 76 5.47 -16.96 8.76
N ILE A 77 5.62 -16.42 7.54
CA ILE A 77 6.84 -16.58 6.75
C ILE A 77 8.05 -16.03 7.51
N GLY A 78 7.91 -14.87 8.15
CA GLY A 78 8.93 -14.28 9.01
C GLY A 78 9.34 -15.20 10.15
N LYS A 79 8.37 -15.80 10.84
CA LYS A 79 8.61 -16.80 11.91
C LYS A 79 9.34 -18.04 11.41
N ILE A 80 8.88 -18.64 10.30
CA ILE A 80 9.49 -19.84 9.71
C ILE A 80 10.94 -19.57 9.31
N LYS A 81 11.25 -18.38 8.80
CA LYS A 81 12.59 -18.01 8.34
C LYS A 81 13.46 -17.35 9.41
N GLY A 82 12.98 -17.18 10.65
CA GLY A 82 13.68 -16.43 11.69
C GLY A 82 13.94 -14.95 11.36
N ASN A 83 13.16 -14.37 10.43
CA ASN A 83 13.38 -13.02 9.93
C ASN A 83 12.65 -11.99 10.82
N ARG A 84 13.39 -11.40 11.77
CA ARG A 84 12.85 -10.39 12.71
C ARG A 84 12.23 -9.18 12.02
N TYR A 85 12.87 -8.69 10.96
CA TYR A 85 12.35 -7.55 10.17
C TYR A 85 10.93 -7.82 9.64
N LEU A 86 10.67 -9.02 9.09
CA LEU A 86 9.34 -9.38 8.60
C LEU A 86 8.33 -9.52 9.75
N ILE A 87 8.74 -10.11 10.86
CA ILE A 87 7.90 -10.31 12.04
C ILE A 87 7.42 -8.95 12.57
N GLU A 88 8.34 -8.04 12.86
CA GLU A 88 8.05 -6.72 13.43
C GLU A 88 7.21 -5.87 12.47
N THR A 89 7.63 -5.80 11.20
CA THR A 89 6.92 -5.01 10.18
C THR A 89 5.47 -5.45 10.00
N TYR A 90 5.22 -6.76 9.94
CA TYR A 90 3.87 -7.27 9.70
C TYR A 90 3.02 -7.41 10.96
N GLU A 91 3.62 -7.42 12.14
CA GLU A 91 2.90 -7.22 13.40
C GLU A 91 2.34 -5.78 13.48
N GLU A 92 3.16 -4.78 13.16
CA GLU A 92 2.70 -3.38 13.07
C GLU A 92 1.65 -3.20 11.98
N ALA A 93 1.86 -3.79 10.80
CA ALA A 93 0.88 -3.73 9.71
C ALA A 93 -0.48 -4.34 10.09
N PHE A 94 -0.49 -5.43 10.88
CA PHE A 94 -1.72 -6.03 11.37
C PHE A 94 -2.47 -5.11 12.34
N LYS A 95 -1.75 -4.42 13.24
CA LYS A 95 -2.33 -3.46 14.20
C LYS A 95 -3.00 -2.24 13.53
N LEU A 96 -2.64 -1.93 12.28
CA LEU A 96 -3.21 -0.80 11.53
C LEU A 96 -4.62 -1.06 10.96
N VAL A 97 -5.11 -2.31 10.91
CA VAL A 97 -6.30 -2.72 10.13
C VAL A 97 -7.43 -3.25 11.01
#